data_AF-A0A544TR52-F1
#
_entry.id   AF-A0A544TR52-F1
#
_cell.length_a   1.000
_cell.length_b   1.000
_cell.length_c   1.000
_cell.angle_alpha   90.00
_cell.angle_beta   90.00
_cell.angle_gamma   90.00
#
_symmetry.space_group_name_H-M   'P 1'
#
loop_
_entity.id
_entity.type
_entity.pdbx_description
1 polymer ?
#
loop_
_entity_poly.entity_id
_entity_poly.type
_entity_poly.pdbx_seq_one_letter_code
_entity_poly.pdbx_strand_id
1 'polypeptide(L)' 'MIKSIGILLIAAAILWIEVPPLLEKKYKKELLVFSILLAIGVGLSITLGFEKPIPNPLDLLTIIFKPLDDVISHLLK' A
#
# COMPACT_ATOMS: atom_id res chain seq x y z
N MET A 1 9.98 -12.74 3.59
CA MET A 1 11.02 -12.10 4.44
C MET A 1 12.11 -11.36 3.65
N ILE A 2 12.82 -11.99 2.72
CA ILE A 2 13.89 -11.33 1.92
C ILE A 2 13.39 -10.15 1.08
N LYS A 3 12.17 -10.27 0.50
CA LYS A 3 11.54 -9.21 -0.31
C LYS A 3 11.31 -7.92 0.51
N SER A 4 10.81 -8.04 1.74
CA SER A 4 10.54 -6.90 2.63
C SER A 4 11.80 -6.15 3.08
N ILE A 5 12.93 -6.87 3.25
CA ILE A 5 14.22 -6.26 3.59
C ILE A 5 14.76 -5.43 2.42
N GLY A 6 14.62 -5.91 1.18
CA GLY A 6 14.99 -5.14 -0.01
C GLY A 6 14.18 -3.86 -0.16
N ILE A 7 12.87 -3.92 0.10
CA ILE A 7 11.97 -2.76 0.08
C ILE A 7 12.38 -1.73 1.15
N LEU A 8 12.70 -2.17 2.36
CA LEU A 8 13.15 -1.29 3.44
C LEU A 8 14.49 -0.62 3.13
N LEU A 9 15.43 -1.35 2.51
CA LEU A 9 16.71 -0.79 2.05
C LEU A 9 16.52 0.29 0.98
N ILE A 10 15.65 0.05 0.01
CA ILE A 10 15.32 1.03 -1.03
C ILE A 10 14.65 2.26 -0.40
N ALA A 11 13.69 2.06 0.50
CA ALA A 11 13.03 3.15 1.20
C ALA A 11 14.01 3.99 2.04
N ALA A 12 14.97 3.34 2.70
CA ALA A 12 16.02 4.02 3.46
C ALA A 12 16.97 4.82 2.55
N ALA A 13 17.32 4.29 1.37
CA ALA A 13 18.12 5.02 0.39
C ALA A 13 17.38 6.25 -0.16
N ILE A 14 16.09 6.12 -0.46
CA ILE A 14 15.23 7.22 -0.90
C ILE A 14 15.14 8.29 0.19
N LEU A 15 14.90 7.90 1.46
CA LEU A 15 14.93 8.82 2.60
C LEU A 15 16.26 9.56 2.71
N TRP A 16 17.39 8.88 2.56
CA TRP A 16 18.70 9.52 2.64
C TRP A 16 18.91 10.55 1.52
N ILE A 17 18.39 10.29 0.32
CA ILE A 17 18.56 11.22 -0.81
C ILE A 17 17.61 12.42 -0.70
N GLU A 18 16.34 12.20 -0.35
CA GLU A 18 15.30 13.25 -0.39
C GLU A 18 15.19 14.06 0.91
N VAL A 19 15.38 13.45 2.09
CA VAL A 19 15.23 14.16 3.38
C VAL A 19 16.22 15.30 3.60
N PRO A 20 17.54 15.15 3.37
CA PRO A 20 18.49 16.25 3.57
C PRO A 20 18.19 17.51 2.73
N PRO A 21 17.97 17.44 1.40
CA PRO A 21 17.64 18.63 0.63
C PRO A 21 16.29 19.26 1.03
N LEU A 22 15.32 18.46 1.48
CA LEU A 22 14.03 18.95 1.99
C LEU A 22 14.15 19.67 3.35
N LEU A 23 15.02 19.17 4.24
CA LEU A 23 15.33 19.79 5.53
C LEU A 23 16.13 21.09 5.37
N GLU A 24 17.12 21.09 4.48
CA GLU A 24 17.96 22.26 4.19
C GLU A 24 17.14 23.43 3.64
N LYS A 25 16.14 23.14 2.79
CA LYS A 25 15.25 24.17 2.24
C LYS A 25 14.08 24.56 3.15
N LYS A 26 13.98 24.00 4.37
CA LYS A 26 12.89 24.23 5.35
C LYS A 26 11.48 23.95 4.80
N TYR A 27 11.34 23.16 3.75
CA TYR A 27 10.04 22.84 3.14
C TYR A 27 9.29 21.76 3.92
N LYS A 28 8.78 22.15 5.10
CA LYS A 28 8.02 21.25 5.99
C LYS A 28 6.79 20.63 5.32
N LYS A 29 6.15 21.35 4.40
CA LYS A 29 4.97 20.85 3.65
C LYS A 29 5.37 19.77 2.65
N GLU A 30 6.46 19.97 1.91
CA GLU A 30 6.96 19.00 0.93
C GLU A 30 7.46 17.73 1.64
N LEU A 31 8.17 17.89 2.76
CA LEU A 31 8.61 16.76 3.59
C LEU A 31 7.41 15.92 4.08
N LEU A 32 6.31 16.57 4.45
CA LEU A 32 5.10 15.90 4.92
C LEU A 32 4.40 15.13 3.78
N VAL A 33 4.26 15.74 2.60
CA VAL A 33 3.69 15.06 1.42
C VAL A 33 4.57 13.87 1.00
N PHE A 34 5.89 14.07 0.95
CA PHE A 34 6.86 13.02 0.65
C PHE A 34 6.78 11.86 1.66
N SER A 35 6.76 12.17 2.95
CA SER A 35 6.68 11.15 4.01
C SER A 35 5.37 10.36 3.94
N ILE A 36 4.24 11.01 3.65
CA ILE A 36 2.95 10.32 3.45
C ILE A 36 3.00 9.40 2.24
N LEU A 37 3.48 9.89 1.09
CA LEU A 37 3.60 9.09 -0.13
C LEU A 37 4.51 7.88 0.09
N LEU A 38 5.66 8.10 0.74
CA LEU A 38 6.62 7.05 1.04
C LEU A 38 6.03 6.02 2.01
N ALA A 39 5.33 6.45 3.06
CA ALA A 39 4.67 5.56 4.00
C ALA A 39 3.62 4.68 3.30
N ILE A 40 2.84 5.24 2.37
CA ILE A 40 1.87 4.49 1.56
C ILE A 40 2.60 3.48 0.68
N GLY A 41 3.63 3.89 -0.07
CA GLY A 41 4.40 3.01 -0.95
C GLY A 41 5.07 1.86 -0.21
N VAL A 42 5.69 2.14 0.94
CA VAL A 42 6.33 1.14 1.81
C VAL A 42 5.29 0.22 2.43
N GLY A 43 4.18 0.76 2.94
CA GLY A 43 3.09 -0.04 3.50
C GLY A 43 2.49 -1.02 2.49
N LEU A 44 2.22 -0.55 1.27
CA LEU A 44 1.74 -1.39 0.17
C LEU A 44 2.77 -2.45 -0.22
N SER A 45 4.04 -2.07 -0.33
CA SER A 45 5.13 -2.98 -0.71
C SER A 45 5.39 -4.05 0.36
N ILE A 46 5.32 -3.69 1.64
CA ILE A 46 5.41 -4.65 2.75
C ILE A 46 4.22 -5.61 2.73
N THR A 47 3.00 -5.11 2.52
CA THR A 47 1.78 -5.93 2.42
C THR A 47 1.89 -6.93 1.27
N LEU A 48 2.37 -6.49 0.09
CA LEU A 48 2.65 -7.35 -1.06
C LEU A 48 3.75 -8.38 -0.76
N GLY A 49 4.82 -7.97 -0.07
CA GLY A 49 5.97 -8.81 0.25
C GLY A 49 5.75 -9.81 1.39
N PHE A 50 4.72 -9.61 2.22
CA PHE A 50 4.37 -10.51 3.32
C PHE A 50 3.48 -11.68 2.90
N GLU A 51 3.03 -11.75 1.63
CA GLU A 51 2.05 -12.75 1.16
C GLU A 51 0.83 -12.87 2.08
N LYS A 52 0.55 -11.83 2.88
CA LYS A 52 -0.77 -11.63 3.49
C LYS A 52 -1.71 -11.59 2.28
N PRO A 53 -2.79 -12.37 2.24
CA PRO A 53 -3.73 -12.32 1.13
C PRO A 53 -4.28 -10.90 1.09
N ILE A 54 -3.66 -10.06 0.27
CA ILE A 54 -4.31 -8.89 -0.26
C ILE A 54 -5.48 -9.51 -0.99
N PRO A 55 -6.73 -9.27 -0.54
CA PRO A 55 -7.88 -9.78 -1.25
C PRO A 55 -7.66 -9.34 -2.69
N ASN A 56 -7.55 -10.32 -3.58
CA ASN A 56 -7.35 -10.06 -4.99
C ASN A 56 -8.46 -9.06 -5.40
N PRO A 57 -8.25 -8.14 -6.34
CA PRO A 57 -9.35 -7.38 -6.93
C PRO A 57 -10.61 -8.24 -7.18
N LEU A 58 -10.42 -9.51 -7.55
CA LEU A 58 -11.49 -10.51 -7.65
C LEU A 58 -12.17 -10.88 -6.31
N ASP A 59 -11.44 -10.97 -5.20
CA ASP A 59 -12.02 -11.21 -3.86
C ASP A 59 -12.79 -9.98 -3.36
N LEU A 60 -12.29 -8.77 -3.63
CA LEU A 60 -13.02 -7.53 -3.34
C LEU A 60 -14.31 -7.46 -4.15
N LEU A 61 -14.25 -7.79 -5.44
CA LEU A 61 -15.43 -7.94 -6.28
C LEU A 61 -16.36 -9.00 -5.70
N THR A 62 -15.83 -10.15 -5.28
CA THR A 62 -16.65 -11.20 -4.66
C THR A 62 -17.38 -10.69 -3.42
N ILE A 63 -16.75 -9.89 -2.55
CA ILE A 63 -17.42 -9.30 -1.37
C ILE A 63 -18.53 -8.33 -1.77
N ILE A 64 -18.30 -7.50 -2.79
CA ILE A 64 -19.28 -6.52 -3.28
C ILE A 64 -20.47 -7.22 -3.96
N PHE A 65 -20.20 -8.28 -4.72
CA PHE A 65 -21.20 -9.01 -5.50
C PHE A 65 -21.89 -10.13 -4.71
N LYS A 66 -21.32 -10.57 -3.58
CA LYS A 66 -21.95 -11.57 -2.69
C LYS A 66 -23.40 -11.27 -2.29
N PRO A 67 -23.78 -10.05 -1.86
CA PRO A 67 -25.18 -9.75 -1.56
C PRO A 67 -26.08 -9.85 -2.80
N LEU A 68 -25.55 -9.59 -4.00
CA LEU A 68 -26.30 -9.74 -5.24
C LEU A 68 -26.49 -11.22 -5.59
N ASP A 69 -25.45 -12.04 -5.43
CA ASP A 69 -25.51 -13.50 -5.59
C ASP A 69 -26.51 -14.15 -4.61
N ASP A 70 -26.53 -13.70 -3.35
CA ASP A 70 -27.49 -14.19 -2.36
C ASP A 70 -28.93 -13.84 -2.74
N VAL A 71 -29.18 -12.64 -3.28
CA VAL A 71 -30.51 -12.25 -3.77
C VAL A 71 -30.91 -13.06 -4.99
N ILE A 72 -30.01 -13.21 -5.98
CA ILE A 72 -30.27 -13.96 -7.21
C ILE A 72 -30.51 -15.45 -6.90
N SER A 73 -29.70 -16.03 -6.03
CA SER A 73 -29.82 -17.45 -5.63
C SER A 73 -31.08 -17.71 -4.80
N HIS A 74 -31.56 -16.74 -4.01
CA HIS A 74 -32.82 -16.85 -3.29
C HIS A 74 -34.04 -16.70 -4.22
N LEU A 75 -33.90 -15.97 -5.32
CA LEU A 75 -34.98 -15.70 -6.29
C LEU A 75 -35.09 -16.78 -7.38
N LEU A 76 -34.00 -17.48 -7.66
CA LEU A 76 -33.93 -18.64 -8.56
C LEU A 76 -34.31 -19.97 -7.90
N LYS A 77 -34.57 -19.98 -6.59
CA LYS A 77 -34.97 -21.15 -5.81
C LYS A 77 -36.48 -21.18 -5.59
#